data_AF-A0A1H3YZR9-F1
#
_entry.id   AF-A0A1H3YZR9-F1
#
_cell.length_a   1.000
_cell.length_b   1.000
_cell.length_c   1.000
_cell.angle_alpha   90.00
_cell.angle_beta   90.00
_cell.angle_gamma   90.00
#
_symmetry.space_group_name_H-M   'P 1'
#
loop_
_entity.id
_entity.type
_entity.pdbx_description
1 polymer ?
#
loop_
_entity_poly.entity_id
_entity_poly.type
_entity_poly.pdbx_seq_one_letter_code
_entity_poly.pdbx_strand_id
1 'polypeptide(L)'
;MDAIRSKIDAIDRQMAALYEQRMALVMTIAEYKYNNNENIFDSEREAAVVEKNLKFLTDSEFENCYIEFLHFIMDQSKRVQSQWIETQKKNNESHGAE
;
A
#
# COMPACT_ATOMS: atom_id res chain seq x y z
N MET A 1 -27.21 -18.77 2.34
CA MET A 1 -26.42 -17.55 2.58
C MET A 1 -25.13 -17.85 3.33
N ASP A 2 -25.16 -18.67 4.38
CA ASP A 2 -23.98 -18.95 5.22
C ASP A 2 -22.80 -19.55 4.45
N ALA A 3 -23.05 -20.48 3.53
CA ALA A 3 -21.98 -21.06 2.69
C ALA A 3 -21.27 -20.05 1.77
N ILE A 4 -21.96 -19.00 1.31
CA ILE A 4 -21.34 -17.93 0.51
C ILE A 4 -20.50 -17.03 1.41
N ARG A 5 -21.04 -16.67 2.59
CA ARG A 5 -20.31 -15.86 3.58
C ARG A 5 -19.04 -16.55 4.05
N SER A 6 -19.07 -17.85 4.33
CA SER A 6 -17.86 -18.59 4.71
C SER A 6 -16.77 -18.61 3.63
N LYS A 7 -17.16 -18.57 2.34
CA LYS A 7 -16.19 -18.43 1.23
C LYS A 7 -15.60 -17.03 1.20
N ILE A 8 -16.43 -16.00 1.41
CA ILE A 8 -15.96 -14.61 1.53
C ILE A 8 -14.99 -14.49 2.71
N ASP A 9 -15.33 -15.01 3.89
CA ASP A 9 -14.45 -14.97 5.06
C ASP A 9 -13.09 -15.61 4.80
N ALA A 10 -13.05 -16.68 3.99
CA ALA A 10 -11.81 -17.34 3.60
C ALA A 10 -10.97 -16.49 2.63
N ILE A 11 -11.61 -15.75 1.73
CA ILE A 11 -10.96 -14.78 0.83
C ILE A 11 -10.46 -13.58 1.64
N ASP A 12 -11.26 -13.04 2.55
CA ASP A 12 -10.90 -11.90 3.40
C ASP A 12 -9.66 -12.20 4.25
N ARG A 13 -9.55 -13.42 4.78
CA ARG A 13 -8.33 -13.87 5.47
C ARG A 13 -7.10 -13.84 4.58
N GLN A 14 -7.23 -14.23 3.30
CA GLN A 14 -6.13 -14.16 2.35
C GLN A 14 -5.80 -12.71 1.97
N MET A 15 -6.81 -11.87 1.78
CA MET A 15 -6.62 -10.44 1.50
C MET A 15 -5.90 -9.74 2.65
N ALA A 16 -6.26 -10.03 3.90
CA ALA A 16 -5.56 -9.49 5.08
C ALA A 16 -4.07 -9.87 5.07
N ALA A 17 -3.77 -11.16 4.89
CA ALA A 17 -2.39 -11.64 4.84
C ALA A 17 -1.57 -11.02 3.70
N LEU A 18 -2.18 -10.84 2.52
CA LEU A 18 -1.53 -10.18 1.37
C LEU A 18 -1.35 -8.68 1.60
N TYR A 19 -2.32 -8.04 2.24
CA TYR A 19 -2.25 -6.62 2.59
C TYR A 19 -1.11 -6.34 3.57
N GLU A 20 -0.97 -7.14 4.63
CA GLU A 20 0.13 -7.02 5.60
C GLU A 20 1.50 -7.20 4.93
N GLN A 21 1.65 -8.23 4.09
CA GLN A 21 2.89 -8.44 3.32
C GLN A 21 3.21 -7.23 2.43
N ARG A 22 2.20 -6.67 1.76
CA ARG A 22 2.37 -5.48 0.93
C ARG A 22 2.79 -4.27 1.77
N MET A 23 2.18 -4.05 2.94
CA MET A 23 2.53 -2.93 3.82
C MET A 23 3.93 -3.07 4.42
N ALA A 24 4.39 -4.28 4.73
CA ALA A 24 5.76 -4.52 5.17
C ALA A 24 6.78 -4.06 4.11
N LEU A 25 6.54 -4.40 2.84
CA LEU A 25 7.39 -3.93 1.73
C LEU A 25 7.30 -2.41 1.54
N VAL A 26 6.14 -1.80 1.78
CA VAL A 26 5.97 -0.34 1.74
C VAL A 26 6.84 0.36 2.80
N MET A 27 7.02 -0.23 3.99
CA MET A 27 7.93 0.32 5.00
C MET A 27 9.40 0.29 4.53
N THR A 28 9.83 -0.78 3.84
CA THR A 28 11.16 -0.83 3.21
C THR A 28 11.33 0.24 2.14
N ILE A 29 10.27 0.52 1.36
CA ILE A 29 10.27 1.65 0.40
C ILE A 29 10.36 2.99 1.14
N ALA A 30 9.66 3.16 2.27
CA ALA A 30 9.73 4.37 3.09
C ALA A 30 11.17 4.65 3.55
N GLU A 31 11.86 3.61 4.04
CA GLU A 31 13.26 3.68 4.46
C GLU A 31 14.18 4.06 3.31
N TYR A 32 14.05 3.40 2.17
CA TYR A 32 14.82 3.73 0.98
C TYR A 32 14.61 5.19 0.56
N LYS A 33 13.35 5.66 0.49
CA LYS A 33 13.05 7.04 0.08
C LYS A 33 13.55 8.07 1.08
N TYR A 34 13.46 7.79 2.37
CA TYR A 34 13.97 8.65 3.43
C TYR A 34 15.48 8.83 3.33
N ASN A 35 16.22 7.74 3.15
CA ASN A 35 17.69 7.75 3.05
C ASN A 35 18.20 8.42 1.77
N ASN A 36 17.41 8.42 0.70
CA ASN A 36 17.75 9.04 -0.58
C ASN A 36 17.09 10.41 -0.80
N ASN A 37 16.38 10.96 0.19
CA ASN A 37 15.63 12.22 0.09
C ASN A 37 14.61 12.24 -1.08
N GLU A 38 14.00 11.10 -1.40
CA GLU A 38 12.98 10.97 -2.44
C GLU A 38 11.56 11.28 -1.94
N ASN A 39 10.67 11.70 -2.84
CA ASN A 39 9.27 11.99 -2.52
C ASN A 39 8.44 10.71 -2.35
N ILE A 40 7.50 10.73 -1.40
CA ILE A 40 6.55 9.63 -1.19
C ILE A 40 5.64 9.44 -2.40
N PHE A 41 5.09 10.55 -2.93
CA PHE A 41 4.21 10.53 -4.09
C PHE A 41 5.00 10.43 -5.40
N ASP A 42 4.59 9.50 -6.26
CA ASP A 42 5.15 9.28 -7.59
C ASP A 42 4.02 8.89 -8.55
N SER A 43 3.56 9.86 -9.34
CA SER A 43 2.42 9.69 -10.25
C SER A 43 2.69 8.69 -11.36
N GLU A 44 3.92 8.63 -11.89
CA GLU A 44 4.29 7.69 -12.95
C GLU A 44 4.26 6.26 -12.42
N ARG A 45 4.80 6.07 -11.20
CA ARG A 45 4.75 4.77 -10.54
C ARG A 45 3.33 4.32 -10.24
N GLU A 46 2.45 5.22 -9.79
CA GLU A 46 1.04 4.91 -9.49
C GLU A 46 0.28 4.53 -10.76
N ALA A 47 0.44 5.28 -11.85
CA ALA A 47 -0.14 4.93 -13.15
C ALA A 47 0.31 3.55 -13.63
N ALA A 48 1.61 3.24 -13.49
CA ALA A 48 2.16 1.92 -13.83
C ALA A 48 1.63 0.78 -12.93
N VAL A 49 1.30 1.05 -11.65
CA VAL A 49 0.60 0.05 -10.80
C VAL A 49 -0.75 -0.26 -11.41
N VAL A 50 -1.55 0.75 -11.74
CA VAL A 50 -2.91 0.56 -12.26
C VAL A 50 -2.87 -0.22 -13.57
N GLU A 51 -2.10 0.24 -14.55
CA GLU A 51 -2.00 -0.42 -15.86
C GLU A 51 -1.54 -1.87 -15.74
N LYS A 52 -0.55 -2.16 -14.87
CA LYS A 52 -0.07 -3.52 -14.66
C LYS A 52 -1.13 -4.42 -14.03
N ASN A 53 -1.85 -3.93 -13.01
CA ASN A 53 -2.78 -4.77 -12.26
C ASN A 53 -4.09 -5.00 -13.01
N LEU A 54 -4.52 -4.05 -13.85
CA LEU A 54 -5.67 -4.25 -14.73
C LEU A 54 -5.51 -5.48 -15.64
N LYS A 55 -4.27 -5.83 -16.03
CA LYS A 55 -3.98 -7.04 -16.85
C LYS A 55 -4.24 -8.35 -16.11
N PHE A 56 -4.39 -8.33 -14.78
CA PHE A 56 -4.76 -9.51 -13.98
C PHE A 56 -6.27 -9.67 -13.85
N LEU A 57 -7.04 -8.62 -14.15
CA LEU A 57 -8.49 -8.67 -14.12
C LEU A 57 -8.99 -9.33 -15.41
N THR A 58 -9.81 -10.36 -15.28
CA THR A 58 -10.36 -11.11 -16.43
C THR A 58 -11.80 -10.72 -16.76
N ASP A 59 -12.52 -10.17 -15.78
CA ASP A 59 -13.90 -9.73 -15.92
C ASP A 59 -13.96 -8.20 -15.87
N SER A 60 -14.34 -7.60 -17.01
CA SER A 60 -14.43 -6.16 -17.17
C SER A 60 -15.53 -5.51 -16.31
N GLU A 61 -16.51 -6.28 -15.80
CA GLU A 61 -17.56 -5.73 -14.94
C GLU A 61 -16.97 -5.11 -13.66
N PHE A 62 -15.84 -5.62 -13.18
CA PHE A 62 -15.21 -5.14 -11.95
C PHE A 62 -14.13 -4.07 -12.17
N GLU A 63 -13.87 -3.66 -13.41
CA GLU A 63 -12.72 -2.82 -13.76
C GLU A 63 -12.68 -1.51 -12.97
N ASN A 64 -13.78 -0.74 -12.99
CA ASN A 64 -13.85 0.55 -12.30
C ASN A 64 -13.66 0.41 -10.79
N CYS A 65 -14.36 -0.53 -10.16
CA CYS A 65 -14.23 -0.79 -8.72
C CYS A 65 -12.82 -1.26 -8.36
N TYR A 66 -12.16 -2.01 -9.24
CA TYR A 66 -10.79 -2.47 -9.02
C TYR A 66 -9.78 -1.33 -9.15
N ILE A 67 -9.96 -0.41 -10.10
CA ILE A 67 -9.15 0.82 -10.20
C ILE A 67 -9.26 1.64 -8.92
N GLU A 68 -10.47 1.86 -8.41
CA GLU A 68 -10.71 2.57 -7.14
C GLU A 68 -9.99 1.88 -5.97
N PHE A 69 -10.07 0.55 -5.90
CA PHE A 69 -9.35 -0.23 -4.90
C PHE A 69 -7.83 -0.05 -4.99
N LEU A 70 -7.26 -0.08 -6.21
CA LEU A 70 -5.82 0.14 -6.40
C LEU A 70 -5.39 1.52 -5.91
N HIS A 71 -6.15 2.57 -6.23
CA HIS A 71 -5.89 3.92 -5.72
C HIS A 71 -5.99 3.99 -4.20
N PHE A 72 -7.04 3.42 -3.61
CA PHE A 72 -7.19 3.35 -2.16
C PHE A 72 -5.97 2.70 -1.47
N ILE A 73 -5.51 1.56 -1.99
CA ILE A 73 -4.35 0.85 -1.45
C ILE A 73 -3.06 1.69 -1.61
N MET A 74 -2.90 2.42 -2.72
CA MET A 74 -1.77 3.33 -2.91
C MET A 74 -1.81 4.50 -1.93
N ASP A 75 -2.98 5.06 -1.64
CA ASP A 75 -3.14 6.11 -0.63
C ASP A 75 -2.77 5.62 0.78
N GLN A 76 -3.24 4.43 1.17
CA GLN A 76 -2.81 3.81 2.43
C GLN A 76 -1.29 3.60 2.48
N SER A 77 -0.68 3.22 1.35
CA SER A 77 0.78 3.05 1.25
C SER A 77 1.53 4.35 1.51
N LYS A 78 1.03 5.47 0.95
CA LYS A 78 1.62 6.79 1.17
C LYS A 78 1.50 7.19 2.64
N ARG A 79 0.35 6.91 3.27
CA ARG A 79 0.14 7.18 4.70
C ARG A 79 1.11 6.40 5.60
N VAL A 80 1.31 5.12 5.33
CA VAL A 80 2.27 4.28 6.08
C VAL A 80 3.70 4.82 5.92
N GLN A 81 4.10 5.19 4.69
CA GLN A 81 5.40 5.82 4.44
C GLN A 81 5.56 7.12 5.25
N SER A 82 4.56 8.02 5.20
CA SER A 82 4.60 9.29 5.93
C SER A 82 4.75 9.09 7.42
N GLN A 83 3.95 8.18 8.01
CA GLN A 83 4.02 7.86 9.44
C GLN A 83 5.39 7.32 9.84
N TRP A 84 5.95 6.40 9.05
CA TRP A 84 7.29 5.87 9.31
C TRP A 84 8.36 6.97 9.26
N ILE A 85 8.33 7.83 8.24
CA ILE A 85 9.29 8.94 8.07
C ILE A 85 9.17 9.95 9.21
N GLU A 86 7.96 10.31 9.63
CA GLU A 86 7.73 11.19 10.78
C GLU A 86 8.30 10.61 12.07
N THR A 87 8.14 9.30 12.29
CA THR A 87 8.75 8.61 13.44
C THR A 87 10.28 8.69 13.39
N GLN A 88 10.91 8.49 12.23
CA GLN A 88 12.37 8.59 12.12
C GLN A 88 12.89 10.00 12.38
N LYS A 89 12.20 11.03 11.87
CA LYS A 89 12.58 12.43 12.12
C LYS A 89 12.55 12.76 13.62
N LYS A 90 11.50 12.37 14.33
CA LYS A 90 11.38 12.57 15.79
C LYS A 90 12.48 11.85 16.57
N ASN A 91 12.83 10.63 16.16
CA ASN A 91 13.91 9.87 16.78
C ASN A 91 15.26 10.56 16.61
N ASN A 92 15.56 11.10 15.42
CA ASN A 92 16.81 11.80 15.15
C ASN A 92 16.92 13.14 15.88
N GLU A 93 15.81 13.88 16.03
CA GLU A 93 15.76 15.12 16.81
C GLU A 93 15.99 14.88 18.32
N SER A 94 15.51 13.74 18.85
CA SER A 94 15.65 13.39 20.26
C SER A 94 17.09 12.99 20.65
N HIS A 95 17.93 12.57 19.70
CA HIS A 95 19.33 12.19 19.92
C HIS A 95 20.33 13.33 19.64
N GLY A 96 19.87 14.50 19.17
CA GLY A 96 20.72 15.67 18.90
C GLY A 96 20.75 16.71 20.03
N ALA A 97 20.16 16.39 21.19
CA ALA A 97 20.02 17.30 22.35
C ALA A 97 20.90 16.92 23.55
N GLU A 98 21.81 15.96 23.41
CA GLU A 98 22.85 15.60 24.39
C GLU A 98 24.24 15.91 23.82
#